data_AF-A0A2V1BDF6-F1
#
_entry.id   AF-A0A2V1BDF6-F1
#
_cell.length_a   1.000
_cell.length_b   1.000
_cell.length_c   1.000
_cell.angle_alpha   90.00
_cell.angle_beta   90.00
_cell.angle_gamma   90.00
#
_symmetry.space_group_name_H-M   'P 1'
#
loop_
_entity.id
_entity.type
_entity.pdbx_description
1 polymer ?
#
loop_
_entity_poly.entity_id
_entity_poly.type
_entity_poly.pdbx_seq_one_letter_code
_entity_poly.pdbx_strand_id
1 'polypeptide(L)'
;MLHLVNQSRLSDWPYKPIIANAYIGQFAMVQALKAGTDIVIAGRATDAGTTQAIATWWHGWGEDDYDKHAMGLLAGHLIECGTYVTGGNFCGFKRIEPYVDLAFPIAEVHNDGHCVITKQPGQNGCVSTDTVRCQLVYEIQGRYYYNPDVIADLSSLTVSQQAKDRVSLSGFRGFQPPQTLKVAVQAYAGYQAEILIYAVGLDVEKKAESFELQTRKMLKEVHGGEEALKVSIELIGSCKLDPKSQASATTVIRVFAQATKKETLSHSKFMFPVIENLCQAFPGFIPNLEYLRTSQPKPYLSYFPCLLDRAKVDMQVHFLGQTETMVVRHGPGAESIKQEDYEPKDPLTWRHLEQPLKFLSATKYLRDLVIKGQMSMLDSFPRQILRRNGTGYAPF
;
A
#
# COMPACT_ATOMS: atom_id res chain seq x y z
N MET A 1 4.23 -23.15 -1.32
CA MET A 1 4.22 -21.68 -1.18
C MET A 1 3.92 -21.35 0.27
N LEU A 2 4.75 -20.51 0.89
CA LEU A 2 4.61 -20.04 2.27
C LEU A 2 4.14 -18.59 2.27
N HIS A 3 3.28 -18.23 3.20
CA HIS A 3 2.82 -16.86 3.39
C HIS A 3 4.01 -15.95 3.74
N LEU A 4 4.10 -14.79 3.09
CA LEU A 4 5.26 -13.89 3.18
C LEU A 4 5.56 -13.44 4.63
N VAL A 5 4.50 -13.10 5.38
CA VAL A 5 4.63 -12.60 6.75
C VAL A 5 4.68 -13.72 7.80
N ASN A 6 3.62 -14.52 7.92
CA ASN A 6 3.48 -15.47 9.03
C ASN A 6 4.00 -16.89 8.72
N GLN A 7 4.56 -17.12 7.53
CA GLN A 7 5.14 -18.40 7.10
C GLN A 7 4.17 -19.60 7.12
N SER A 8 2.85 -19.37 7.23
CA SER A 8 1.85 -20.44 7.10
C SER A 8 1.83 -21.01 5.68
N ARG A 9 1.48 -22.29 5.53
CA ARG A 9 1.41 -22.91 4.21
C ARG A 9 0.11 -22.52 3.51
N LEU A 10 0.17 -22.36 2.19
CA LEU A 10 -1.05 -22.15 1.40
C LEU A 10 -2.03 -23.34 1.55
N SER A 11 -1.54 -24.56 1.79
CA SER A 11 -2.37 -25.75 2.05
C SER A 11 -3.21 -25.65 3.31
N ASP A 12 -2.77 -24.83 4.27
CA ASP A 12 -3.41 -24.66 5.57
C ASP A 12 -4.39 -23.48 5.54
N TRP A 13 -4.42 -22.73 4.43
CA TRP A 13 -5.34 -21.61 4.24
C TRP A 13 -6.78 -22.15 4.05
N PRO A 14 -7.76 -21.69 4.84
CA PRO A 14 -9.09 -22.30 4.86
C PRO A 14 -9.96 -21.96 3.64
N TYR A 15 -9.43 -21.23 2.67
CA TYR A 15 -10.17 -20.77 1.50
C TYR A 15 -9.64 -21.42 0.23
N LYS A 16 -10.54 -21.69 -0.72
CA LYS A 16 -10.18 -22.22 -2.03
C LYS A 16 -9.63 -21.09 -2.91
N PRO A 17 -8.36 -21.14 -3.36
CA PRO A 17 -7.80 -20.15 -4.27
C PRO A 17 -8.61 -20.07 -5.58
N ILE A 18 -8.82 -18.87 -6.08
CA ILE A 18 -9.49 -18.61 -7.37
C ILE A 18 -8.55 -17.96 -8.39
N ILE A 19 -7.58 -17.18 -7.93
CA ILE A 19 -6.62 -16.45 -8.76
C ILE A 19 -5.25 -16.49 -8.07
N ALA A 20 -4.19 -16.67 -8.84
CA ALA A 20 -2.81 -16.54 -8.39
C ALA A 20 -2.00 -15.81 -9.46
N ASN A 21 -1.48 -14.62 -9.12
CA ASN A 21 -0.69 -13.81 -10.04
C ASN A 21 0.73 -13.63 -9.48
N ALA A 22 1.73 -14.12 -10.20
CA ALA A 22 3.13 -13.81 -9.92
C ALA A 22 3.45 -12.42 -10.46
N TYR A 23 4.21 -11.64 -9.69
CA TYR A 23 4.78 -10.39 -10.17
C TYR A 23 6.02 -10.70 -11.00
N ILE A 24 5.97 -10.36 -12.29
CA ILE A 24 7.07 -10.57 -13.24
C ILE A 24 7.86 -9.28 -13.46
N GLY A 25 9.09 -9.41 -13.92
CA GLY A 25 9.98 -8.29 -14.18
C GLY A 25 9.93 -7.80 -15.63
N GLN A 26 11.03 -7.19 -16.05
CA GLN A 26 11.20 -6.46 -17.30
C GLN A 26 11.52 -7.32 -18.52
N PHE A 27 12.20 -8.47 -18.38
CA PHE A 27 12.88 -9.08 -19.53
C PHE A 27 11.96 -9.54 -20.67
N ALA A 28 10.74 -9.97 -20.38
CA ALA A 28 9.77 -10.27 -21.46
C ALA A 28 9.38 -9.03 -22.26
N MET A 29 9.20 -7.88 -21.58
CA MET A 29 8.93 -6.60 -22.24
C MET A 29 10.14 -6.13 -23.05
N VAL A 30 11.37 -6.32 -22.53
CA VAL A 30 12.60 -6.02 -23.27
C VAL A 30 12.68 -6.83 -24.58
N GLN A 31 12.36 -8.13 -24.54
CA GLN A 31 12.35 -8.97 -25.76
C GLN A 31 11.28 -8.54 -26.76
N ALA A 32 10.08 -8.18 -26.28
CA ALA A 32 9.04 -7.61 -27.14
C ALA A 32 9.52 -6.34 -27.87
N LEU A 33 10.11 -5.40 -27.12
CA LEU A 33 10.67 -4.15 -27.68
C LEU A 33 11.82 -4.43 -28.66
N LYS A 34 12.69 -5.40 -28.37
CA LYS A 34 13.76 -5.84 -29.30
C LYS A 34 13.22 -6.44 -30.60
N ALA A 35 12.03 -7.05 -30.56
CA ALA A 35 11.34 -7.55 -31.75
C ALA A 35 10.67 -6.44 -32.58
N GLY A 36 10.81 -5.16 -32.19
CA GLY A 36 10.33 -4.00 -32.94
C GLY A 36 8.89 -3.59 -32.61
N THR A 37 8.36 -3.98 -31.44
CA THR A 37 7.03 -3.52 -31.02
C THR A 37 7.05 -2.09 -30.49
N ASP A 38 6.10 -1.27 -30.92
CA ASP A 38 5.93 0.10 -30.40
C ASP A 38 5.17 0.14 -29.05
N ILE A 39 4.27 -0.83 -28.83
CA ILE A 39 3.39 -0.89 -27.65
C ILE A 39 3.42 -2.30 -27.08
N VAL A 40 3.71 -2.40 -25.78
CA VAL A 40 3.68 -3.65 -25.02
C VAL A 40 2.62 -3.54 -23.93
N ILE A 41 1.67 -4.47 -23.90
CA ILE A 41 0.67 -4.58 -22.83
C ILE A 41 1.12 -5.71 -21.91
N ALA A 42 1.64 -5.37 -20.74
CA ALA A 42 2.09 -6.34 -19.76
C ALA A 42 0.94 -6.91 -18.92
N GLY A 43 1.10 -8.15 -18.46
CA GLY A 43 0.23 -8.76 -17.45
C GLY A 43 0.53 -8.22 -16.05
N ARG A 44 0.71 -9.11 -15.06
CA ARG A 44 1.12 -8.72 -13.69
C ARG A 44 2.63 -8.43 -13.62
N ALA A 45 3.11 -7.42 -14.35
CA ALA A 45 4.45 -6.89 -14.16
C ALA A 45 4.53 -6.09 -12.83
N THR A 46 5.74 -5.92 -12.29
CA THR A 46 5.94 -4.90 -11.25
C THR A 46 5.78 -3.52 -11.86
N ASP A 47 5.26 -2.58 -11.07
CA ASP A 47 4.92 -1.23 -11.51
C ASP A 47 6.17 -0.54 -12.12
N ALA A 48 7.27 -0.53 -11.39
CA ALA A 48 8.58 -0.08 -11.86
C ALA A 48 9.18 -0.91 -13.00
N GLY A 49 8.78 -2.17 -13.17
CA GLY A 49 9.31 -3.09 -14.19
C GLY A 49 9.05 -2.62 -15.63
N THR A 50 7.98 -1.86 -15.84
CA THR A 50 7.66 -1.26 -17.16
C THR A 50 8.69 -0.20 -17.57
N THR A 51 8.98 0.75 -16.68
CA THR A 51 10.04 1.76 -16.87
C THR A 51 11.41 1.12 -16.95
N GLN A 52 11.68 0.13 -16.10
CA GLN A 52 12.93 -0.62 -16.10
C GLN A 52 13.17 -1.27 -17.48
N ALA A 53 12.14 -1.90 -18.07
CA ALA A 53 12.22 -2.51 -19.39
C ALA A 53 12.57 -1.51 -20.49
N ILE A 54 11.96 -0.32 -20.47
CA ILE A 54 12.26 0.74 -21.45
C ILE A 54 13.71 1.18 -21.33
N ALA A 55 14.20 1.43 -20.10
CA ALA A 55 15.58 1.83 -19.87
C ALA A 55 16.58 0.75 -20.33
N THR A 56 16.32 -0.51 -19.98
CA THR A 56 17.14 -1.67 -20.38
C THR A 56 17.17 -1.84 -21.89
N TRP A 57 16.03 -1.73 -22.57
CA TRP A 57 15.95 -1.83 -24.03
C TRP A 57 16.68 -0.67 -24.71
N TRP A 58 16.43 0.57 -24.28
CA TRP A 58 16.99 1.78 -24.90
C TRP A 58 18.51 1.84 -24.79
N HIS A 59 19.06 1.53 -23.61
CA HIS A 59 20.50 1.56 -23.37
C HIS A 59 21.22 0.24 -23.69
N GLY A 60 20.48 -0.81 -24.02
CA GLY A 60 21.04 -2.12 -24.37
C GLY A 60 21.74 -2.83 -23.21
N TRP A 61 21.23 -2.69 -21.97
CA TRP A 61 21.84 -3.31 -20.78
C TRP A 61 21.76 -4.84 -20.84
N GLY A 62 22.83 -5.50 -20.40
CA GLY A 62 22.90 -6.96 -20.24
C GLY A 62 22.10 -7.44 -19.02
N GLU A 63 21.83 -8.74 -18.91
CA GLU A 63 21.03 -9.28 -17.79
C GLU A 63 21.76 -9.19 -16.43
N ASP A 64 23.09 -9.11 -16.45
CA ASP A 64 23.99 -9.04 -15.31
C ASP A 64 24.42 -7.61 -14.93
N ASP A 65 23.93 -6.60 -15.64
CA ASP A 65 24.14 -5.17 -15.35
C ASP A 65 23.33 -4.70 -14.13
N TYR A 66 23.51 -5.35 -12.97
CA TYR A 66 22.64 -5.17 -11.80
C TYR A 66 22.58 -3.73 -11.28
N ASP A 67 23.69 -2.99 -11.28
CA ASP A 67 23.68 -1.57 -10.86
C ASP A 67 22.80 -0.72 -11.78
N LYS A 68 22.82 -1.01 -13.09
CA LYS A 68 21.97 -0.33 -14.07
C LYS A 68 20.51 -0.74 -13.91
N HIS A 69 20.25 -2.02 -13.67
CA HIS A 69 18.91 -2.51 -13.35
C HIS A 69 18.34 -1.90 -12.07
N ALA A 70 19.17 -1.69 -11.04
CA ALA A 70 18.78 -1.01 -9.82
C ALA A 70 18.44 0.47 -10.08
N MET A 71 19.21 1.14 -10.94
CA MET A 71 18.88 2.50 -11.38
C MET A 71 17.54 2.54 -12.14
N GLY A 72 17.31 1.63 -13.09
CA GLY A 72 16.04 1.53 -13.81
C GLY A 72 14.85 1.25 -12.87
N LEU A 73 15.05 0.37 -11.87
CA LEU A 73 14.06 0.07 -10.85
C LEU A 73 13.71 1.30 -10.03
N LEU A 74 14.70 2.03 -9.50
CA LEU A 74 14.44 3.22 -8.67
C LEU A 74 13.90 4.39 -9.50
N ALA A 75 14.35 4.56 -10.74
CA ALA A 75 13.75 5.53 -11.65
C ALA A 75 12.27 5.21 -11.91
N GLY A 76 11.94 3.94 -12.18
CA GLY A 76 10.58 3.46 -12.34
C GLY A 76 9.72 3.70 -11.10
N HIS A 77 10.23 3.32 -9.93
CA HIS A 77 9.56 3.52 -8.64
C HIS A 77 9.26 4.99 -8.34
N LEU A 78 10.14 5.91 -8.75
CA LEU A 78 9.93 7.34 -8.54
C LEU A 78 8.86 7.91 -9.47
N ILE A 79 8.67 7.37 -10.66
CA ILE A 79 7.69 7.90 -11.64
C ILE A 79 6.39 7.11 -11.72
N GLU A 80 6.27 6.01 -10.97
CA GLU A 80 5.02 5.28 -10.80
C GLU A 80 4.05 6.03 -9.88
N CYS A 81 2.81 5.52 -9.73
CA CYS A 81 1.74 6.15 -8.94
C CYS A 81 1.34 7.57 -9.37
N GLY A 82 1.72 8.01 -10.58
CA GLY A 82 1.30 9.27 -11.17
C GLY A 82 2.08 10.48 -10.63
N THR A 83 1.43 11.36 -9.88
CA THR A 83 2.00 12.66 -9.46
C THR A 83 2.66 12.61 -8.09
N TYR A 84 2.95 11.42 -7.55
CA TYR A 84 3.39 11.27 -6.17
C TYR A 84 4.73 11.98 -5.90
N VAL A 85 5.73 11.75 -6.75
CA VAL A 85 7.06 12.38 -6.64
C VAL A 85 7.06 13.87 -6.95
N THR A 86 6.01 14.37 -7.62
CA THR A 86 5.81 15.80 -7.90
C THR A 86 4.95 16.51 -6.85
N GLY A 87 4.61 15.81 -5.75
CA GLY A 87 3.93 16.38 -4.58
C GLY A 87 2.66 15.65 -4.14
N GLY A 88 2.16 14.69 -4.92
CA GLY A 88 0.92 13.95 -4.62
C GLY A 88 0.97 13.10 -3.35
N ASN A 89 2.17 12.63 -2.97
CA ASN A 89 2.40 11.85 -1.74
C ASN A 89 3.22 12.65 -0.70
N PHE A 90 3.39 13.95 -0.91
CA PHE A 90 4.21 14.78 -0.05
C PHE A 90 3.39 15.37 1.10
N CYS A 91 3.71 15.00 2.34
CA CYS A 91 3.02 15.53 3.53
C CYS A 91 3.16 17.06 3.69
N GLY A 92 4.18 17.65 3.07
CA GLY A 92 4.37 19.11 2.99
C GLY A 92 3.57 19.79 1.88
N PHE A 93 2.50 19.17 1.36
CA PHE A 93 1.72 19.64 0.21
C PHE A 93 1.30 21.12 0.28
N LYS A 94 1.08 21.69 1.48
CA LYS A 94 0.74 23.10 1.68
C LYS A 94 1.81 24.09 1.18
N ARG A 95 3.02 23.62 0.89
CA ARG A 95 4.11 24.40 0.31
C ARG A 95 4.07 24.46 -1.22
N ILE A 96 3.20 23.66 -1.83
CA ILE A 96 3.02 23.56 -3.28
C ILE A 96 1.74 24.33 -3.60
N GLU A 97 1.86 25.49 -4.25
CA GLU A 97 0.73 26.32 -4.63
C GLU A 97 0.86 26.69 -6.13
N PRO A 98 -0.18 26.46 -6.95
CA PRO A 98 -1.45 25.82 -6.59
C PRO A 98 -1.34 24.29 -6.47
N TYR A 99 -2.04 23.71 -5.49
CA TYR A 99 -2.09 22.25 -5.28
C TYR A 99 -3.22 21.60 -6.10
N VAL A 100 -3.15 21.77 -7.41
CA VAL A 100 -4.09 21.23 -8.40
C VAL A 100 -3.31 20.95 -9.68
N ASP A 101 -3.76 20.00 -10.51
CA ASP A 101 -3.14 19.68 -11.81
C ASP A 101 -1.62 19.48 -11.72
N LEU A 102 -1.18 18.71 -10.71
CA LEU A 102 0.24 18.41 -10.50
C LEU A 102 0.79 17.71 -11.74
N ALA A 103 1.97 18.14 -12.19
CA ALA A 103 2.61 17.56 -13.36
C ALA A 103 2.95 16.08 -13.14
N PHE A 104 2.84 15.27 -14.18
CA PHE A 104 3.47 13.94 -14.17
C PHE A 104 4.99 14.09 -14.18
N PRO A 105 5.71 13.22 -13.46
CA PRO A 105 7.15 13.24 -13.42
C PRO A 105 7.77 12.71 -14.72
N ILE A 106 9.05 13.05 -14.90
CA ILE A 106 9.92 12.55 -15.95
C ILE A 106 11.17 12.03 -15.25
N ALA A 107 11.57 10.80 -15.58
CA ALA A 107 12.88 10.28 -15.22
C ALA A 107 13.81 10.35 -16.44
N GLU A 108 14.88 11.11 -16.32
CA GLU A 108 16.00 11.09 -17.26
C GLU A 108 16.98 10.02 -16.75
N VAL A 109 17.02 8.88 -17.43
CA VAL A 109 17.85 7.73 -17.04
C VAL A 109 19.09 7.69 -17.94
N HIS A 110 20.26 7.92 -17.36
CA HIS A 110 21.52 7.97 -18.10
C HIS A 110 22.26 6.63 -18.01
N ASN A 111 23.12 6.31 -18.98
CA ASN A 111 23.89 5.06 -18.97
C ASN A 111 25.12 5.12 -18.03
N ASP A 112 25.47 6.30 -17.51
CA ASP A 112 26.65 6.57 -16.68
C ASP A 112 26.38 6.45 -15.17
N GLY A 113 25.25 5.84 -14.78
CA GLY A 113 24.90 5.62 -13.38
C GLY A 113 24.23 6.84 -12.70
N HIS A 114 23.69 7.76 -13.50
CA HIS A 114 22.93 8.91 -13.02
C HIS A 114 21.46 8.84 -13.46
N CYS A 115 20.57 9.32 -12.59
CA CYS A 115 19.18 9.57 -12.93
C CYS A 115 18.77 10.96 -12.46
N VAL A 116 17.97 11.68 -13.24
CA VAL A 116 17.37 12.95 -12.82
C VAL A 116 15.86 12.81 -12.86
N ILE A 117 15.21 13.11 -11.73
CA ILE A 117 13.77 13.28 -11.70
C ILE A 117 13.46 14.76 -11.93
N THR A 118 12.57 15.02 -12.87
CA THR A 118 12.09 16.35 -13.23
C THR A 118 10.59 16.30 -13.53
N LYS A 119 10.01 17.45 -13.86
CA LYS A 119 8.66 17.56 -14.42
C LYS A 119 8.65 18.52 -15.60
N GLN A 120 7.54 18.56 -16.34
CA GLN A 120 7.34 19.54 -17.40
C GLN A 120 7.41 20.98 -16.84
N PRO A 121 8.17 21.89 -17.49
CA PRO A 121 8.20 23.29 -17.12
C PRO A 121 6.81 23.95 -17.21
N GLY A 122 6.53 24.90 -16.31
CA GLY A 122 5.27 25.65 -16.33
C GLY A 122 4.04 24.93 -15.76
N GLN A 123 4.13 23.63 -15.46
CA GLN A 123 3.06 22.90 -14.78
C GLN A 123 3.20 22.93 -13.25
N ASN A 124 2.07 22.76 -12.56
CA ASN A 124 2.00 22.74 -11.09
C ASN A 124 2.73 21.53 -10.49
N GLY A 125 2.84 21.51 -9.16
CA GLY A 125 3.66 20.53 -8.44
C GLY A 125 5.08 21.01 -8.21
N CYS A 126 5.87 20.17 -7.56
CA CYS A 126 7.27 20.46 -7.24
C CYS A 126 8.10 19.19 -7.25
N VAL A 127 9.30 19.25 -7.82
CA VAL A 127 10.30 18.19 -7.69
C VAL A 127 11.45 18.69 -6.81
N SER A 128 11.52 18.18 -5.60
CA SER A 128 12.52 18.54 -4.60
C SER A 128 13.09 17.28 -3.94
N THR A 129 14.22 17.41 -3.25
CA THR A 129 14.77 16.27 -2.50
C THR A 129 13.77 15.67 -1.50
N ASP A 130 12.87 16.48 -0.94
CA ASP A 130 11.83 16.02 -0.02
C ASP A 130 10.75 15.20 -0.74
N THR A 131 10.27 15.66 -1.89
CA THR A 131 9.24 14.92 -2.66
C THR A 131 9.80 13.63 -3.23
N VAL A 132 11.06 13.64 -3.70
CA VAL A 132 11.79 12.45 -4.15
C VAL A 132 11.99 11.45 -3.01
N ARG A 133 12.43 11.90 -1.83
CA ARG A 133 12.60 11.01 -0.66
C ARG A 133 11.27 10.45 -0.17
N CYS A 134 10.20 11.24 -0.15
CA CYS A 134 8.87 10.76 0.22
C CYS A 134 8.39 9.65 -0.71
N GLN A 135 8.58 9.80 -2.03
CA GLN A 135 8.25 8.74 -2.97
C GLN A 135 9.19 7.55 -2.83
N LEU A 136 10.50 7.77 -2.67
CA LEU A 136 11.49 6.70 -2.55
C LEU A 136 11.20 5.71 -1.40
N VAL A 137 10.65 6.20 -0.28
CA VAL A 137 10.32 5.34 0.88
C VAL A 137 8.89 4.82 0.84
N TYR A 138 8.11 5.18 -0.16
CA TYR A 138 6.75 4.70 -0.33
C TYR A 138 6.78 3.20 -0.65
N GLU A 139 6.04 2.40 0.10
CA GLU A 139 5.95 0.94 -0.08
C GLU A 139 7.27 0.15 0.03
N ILE A 140 8.38 0.77 0.42
CA ILE A 140 9.65 0.08 0.68
C ILE A 140 9.85 -0.14 2.19
N GLN A 141 9.96 -1.40 2.60
CA GLN A 141 10.03 -1.79 4.02
C GLN A 141 11.47 -2.09 4.54
N GLY A 142 12.50 -1.53 3.91
CA GLY A 142 13.88 -1.64 4.40
C GLY A 142 14.95 -1.28 3.37
N ARG A 143 16.21 -1.61 3.68
CA ARG A 143 17.39 -1.26 2.87
C ARG A 143 17.43 -1.93 1.50
N TYR A 144 16.96 -3.18 1.44
CA TYR A 144 17.02 -3.97 0.22
C TYR A 144 15.65 -3.97 -0.43
N TYR A 145 15.56 -3.37 -1.61
CA TYR A 145 14.35 -3.36 -2.41
C TYR A 145 14.36 -4.55 -3.38
N TYR A 146 13.53 -5.56 -3.09
CA TYR A 146 13.43 -6.79 -3.88
C TYR A 146 12.51 -6.59 -5.08
N ASN A 147 13.03 -6.80 -6.29
CA ASN A 147 12.27 -6.84 -7.53
C ASN A 147 12.62 -8.13 -8.32
N PRO A 148 11.77 -8.62 -9.24
CA PRO A 148 12.02 -9.88 -9.94
C PRO A 148 13.36 -9.97 -10.68
N ASP A 149 13.91 -8.84 -11.16
CA ASP A 149 15.11 -8.83 -11.99
C ASP A 149 16.34 -8.18 -11.34
N VAL A 150 16.20 -7.57 -10.15
CA VAL A 150 17.31 -7.03 -9.37
C VAL A 150 16.91 -6.83 -7.90
N ILE A 151 17.85 -6.92 -6.98
CA ILE A 151 17.69 -6.39 -5.62
C ILE A 151 18.47 -5.08 -5.54
N ALA A 152 17.80 -3.96 -5.30
CA ALA A 152 18.47 -2.66 -5.13
C ALA A 152 18.88 -2.43 -3.67
N ASP A 153 20.11 -1.96 -3.47
CA ASP A 153 20.63 -1.53 -2.17
C ASP A 153 20.52 -0.01 -2.03
N LEU A 154 19.64 0.43 -1.13
CA LEU A 154 19.37 1.85 -0.93
C LEU A 154 20.44 2.57 -0.09
N SER A 155 21.38 1.85 0.53
CA SER A 155 22.35 2.45 1.47
C SER A 155 23.36 3.42 0.86
N SER A 156 23.63 3.29 -0.44
CA SER A 156 24.62 4.11 -1.16
C SER A 156 23.97 5.22 -1.99
N LEU A 157 22.63 5.26 -2.01
CA LEU A 157 21.88 6.18 -2.83
C LEU A 157 22.04 7.62 -2.33
N THR A 158 22.44 8.51 -3.23
CA THR A 158 22.53 9.94 -2.97
C THR A 158 21.40 10.67 -3.69
N VAL A 159 20.72 11.58 -3.00
CA VAL A 159 19.64 12.42 -3.56
C VAL A 159 20.02 13.88 -3.37
N SER A 160 20.26 14.61 -4.46
CA SER A 160 20.75 15.98 -4.44
C SER A 160 19.92 16.91 -5.33
N GLN A 161 19.69 18.13 -4.87
CA GLN A 161 18.99 19.14 -5.68
C GLN A 161 19.95 19.65 -6.76
N GLN A 162 19.60 19.49 -8.03
CA GLN A 162 20.41 20.01 -9.15
C GLN A 162 19.97 21.42 -9.57
N ALA A 163 18.66 21.63 -9.66
CA ALA A 163 18.05 22.92 -9.99
C ALA A 163 16.61 22.97 -9.49
N LYS A 164 15.87 24.06 -9.73
CA LYS A 164 14.41 24.08 -9.48
C LYS A 164 13.75 22.95 -10.26
N ASP A 165 12.91 22.18 -9.58
CA ASP A 165 12.17 21.04 -10.15
C ASP A 165 13.06 19.95 -10.77
N ARG A 166 14.34 19.86 -10.37
CA ARG A 166 15.28 18.85 -10.86
C ARG A 166 16.12 18.29 -9.72
N VAL A 167 16.01 16.99 -9.51
CA VAL A 167 16.71 16.25 -8.44
C VAL A 167 17.51 15.12 -9.07
N SER A 168 18.80 15.10 -8.77
CA SER A 168 19.71 14.06 -9.24
C SER A 168 19.82 12.94 -8.21
N LEU A 169 19.88 11.71 -8.72
CA LEU A 169 20.13 10.49 -7.98
C LEU A 169 21.38 9.79 -8.55
N SER A 170 22.20 9.25 -7.65
CA SER A 170 23.41 8.48 -7.99
C SER A 170 23.75 7.49 -6.87
N GLY A 171 24.76 6.66 -7.10
CA GLY A 171 25.19 5.64 -6.13
C GLY A 171 24.29 4.41 -6.13
N PHE A 172 23.68 4.11 -7.28
CA PHE A 172 22.89 2.90 -7.48
C PHE A 172 23.75 1.66 -7.30
N ARG A 173 23.21 0.70 -6.55
CA ARG A 173 23.85 -0.59 -6.35
C ARG A 173 22.80 -1.69 -6.45
N GLY A 174 23.06 -2.66 -7.31
CA GLY A 174 22.21 -3.81 -7.54
C GLY A 174 22.90 -5.11 -7.18
N PHE A 175 22.11 -6.07 -6.73
CA PHE A 175 22.52 -7.46 -6.57
C PHE A 175 21.70 -8.36 -7.49
N GLN A 176 22.20 -9.58 -7.68
CA GLN A 176 21.49 -10.63 -8.40
C GLN A 176 20.06 -10.77 -7.87
N PRO A 177 19.06 -10.99 -8.74
CA PRO A 177 17.67 -11.06 -8.32
C PRO A 177 17.39 -12.25 -7.39
N PRO A 178 16.29 -12.19 -6.61
CA PRO A 178 15.93 -13.28 -5.70
C PRO A 178 15.58 -14.57 -6.46
N GLN A 179 15.80 -15.72 -5.81
CA GLN A 179 15.34 -17.04 -6.30
C GLN A 179 13.81 -17.17 -6.39
N THR A 180 13.07 -16.28 -5.74
CA THR A 180 11.61 -16.34 -5.65
C THR A 180 10.93 -15.10 -6.18
N LEU A 181 9.74 -15.27 -6.76
CA LEU A 181 8.80 -14.22 -7.11
C LEU A 181 7.72 -14.07 -6.03
N LYS A 182 7.24 -12.85 -5.84
CA LYS A 182 6.04 -12.56 -5.04
C LYS A 182 4.80 -13.01 -5.84
N VAL A 183 3.95 -13.79 -5.21
CA VAL A 183 2.68 -14.26 -5.77
C VAL A 183 1.53 -13.76 -4.92
N ALA A 184 0.58 -13.12 -5.60
CA ALA A 184 -0.69 -12.66 -5.05
C ALA A 184 -1.74 -13.74 -5.26
N VAL A 185 -2.05 -14.53 -4.22
CA VAL A 185 -3.13 -15.51 -4.25
C VAL A 185 -4.39 -14.92 -3.63
N GLN A 186 -5.54 -15.09 -4.28
CA GLN A 186 -6.82 -14.58 -3.81
C GLN A 186 -7.87 -15.70 -3.75
N ALA A 187 -8.78 -15.60 -2.78
CA ALA A 187 -9.90 -16.52 -2.58
C ALA A 187 -11.11 -15.78 -2.03
N TYR A 188 -12.32 -16.24 -2.36
CA TYR A 188 -13.52 -15.77 -1.68
C TYR A 188 -13.49 -16.23 -0.23
N ALA A 189 -13.59 -15.27 0.70
CA ALA A 189 -13.51 -15.55 2.15
C ALA A 189 -14.86 -15.41 2.87
N GLY A 190 -15.85 -14.83 2.21
CA GLY A 190 -17.18 -14.65 2.76
C GLY A 190 -17.79 -13.35 2.28
N TYR A 191 -18.61 -12.76 3.14
CA TYR A 191 -19.36 -11.54 2.90
C TYR A 191 -19.03 -10.48 3.95
N GLN A 192 -19.14 -9.23 3.55
CA GLN A 192 -19.00 -8.07 4.41
C GLN A 192 -20.19 -7.12 4.25
N ALA A 193 -20.52 -6.39 5.31
CA ALA A 193 -21.58 -5.39 5.33
C ALA A 193 -21.19 -4.21 6.23
N GLU A 194 -21.74 -3.03 5.95
CA GLU A 194 -21.39 -1.81 6.67
C GLU A 194 -22.62 -0.94 6.98
N ILE A 195 -22.67 -0.41 8.19
CA ILE A 195 -23.66 0.56 8.64
C ILE A 195 -22.93 1.75 9.24
N LEU A 196 -23.34 2.96 8.86
CA LEU A 196 -22.82 4.20 9.42
C LEU A 196 -23.89 4.88 10.25
N ILE A 197 -23.50 5.35 11.42
CA ILE A 197 -24.34 6.09 12.35
C ILE A 197 -23.63 7.40 12.68
N TYR A 198 -24.38 8.48 12.82
CA TYR A 198 -23.85 9.79 13.14
C TYR A 198 -24.07 10.09 14.61
N ALA A 199 -22.99 10.49 15.28
CA ALA A 199 -23.00 11.00 16.65
C ALA A 199 -22.59 12.48 16.62
N VAL A 200 -23.48 13.36 17.08
CA VAL A 200 -23.32 14.81 16.97
C VAL A 200 -23.15 15.44 18.34
N GLY A 201 -22.25 16.43 18.43
CA GLY A 201 -22.10 17.30 19.60
C GLY A 201 -21.15 16.74 20.65
N LEU A 202 -21.51 16.92 21.93
CA LEU A 202 -20.68 16.53 23.07
C LEU A 202 -20.70 15.01 23.30
N ASP A 203 -19.69 14.52 24.03
CA ASP A 203 -19.61 13.15 24.54
C ASP A 203 -19.70 12.06 23.46
N VAL A 204 -19.16 12.30 22.27
CA VAL A 204 -19.22 11.36 21.13
C VAL A 204 -18.58 10.02 21.46
N GLU A 205 -17.54 10.01 22.30
CA GLU A 205 -16.90 8.80 22.80
C GLU A 205 -17.87 7.98 23.67
N LYS A 206 -18.58 8.63 24.61
CA LYS A 206 -19.58 7.96 25.46
C LYS A 206 -20.80 7.47 24.69
N LYS A 207 -21.22 8.24 23.67
CA LYS A 207 -22.27 7.81 22.73
C LYS A 207 -21.84 6.56 21.96
N ALA A 208 -20.61 6.52 21.47
CA ALA A 208 -20.06 5.36 20.77
C ALA A 208 -19.93 4.14 21.69
N GLU A 209 -19.41 4.31 22.91
CA GLU A 209 -19.33 3.25 23.93
C GLU A 209 -20.72 2.66 24.25
N SER A 210 -21.73 3.52 24.47
CA SER A 210 -23.11 3.10 24.75
C SER A 210 -23.71 2.33 23.56
N PHE A 211 -23.54 2.85 22.35
CA PHE A 211 -24.02 2.20 21.15
C PHE A 211 -23.33 0.85 20.90
N GLU A 212 -22.01 0.77 21.06
CA GLU A 212 -21.24 -0.46 20.92
C GLU A 212 -21.73 -1.53 21.91
N LEU A 213 -21.92 -1.18 23.18
CA LEU A 213 -22.42 -2.08 24.21
C LEU A 213 -23.76 -2.71 23.81
N GLN A 214 -24.72 -1.87 23.42
CA GLN A 214 -26.07 -2.30 23.06
C GLN A 214 -26.09 -3.11 21.76
N THR A 215 -25.29 -2.71 20.76
CA THR A 215 -25.19 -3.42 19.48
C THR A 215 -24.57 -4.80 19.65
N ARG A 216 -23.49 -4.92 20.42
CA ARG A 216 -22.88 -6.22 20.72
C ARG A 216 -23.83 -7.13 21.47
N LYS A 217 -24.64 -6.59 22.39
CA LYS A 217 -25.68 -7.36 23.09
C LYS A 217 -26.71 -7.92 22.10
N MET A 218 -27.31 -7.06 21.26
CA MET A 218 -28.32 -7.47 20.27
C MET A 218 -27.77 -8.53 19.29
N LEU A 219 -26.57 -8.31 18.77
CA LEU A 219 -25.94 -9.25 17.85
C LEU A 219 -25.61 -10.59 18.53
N LYS A 220 -25.21 -10.58 19.80
CA LYS A 220 -24.97 -11.81 20.56
C LYS A 220 -26.28 -12.60 20.77
N GLU A 221 -27.39 -11.93 21.03
CA GLU A 221 -28.70 -12.58 21.17
C GLU A 221 -29.17 -13.23 19.86
N VAL A 222 -28.89 -12.60 18.71
CA VAL A 222 -29.26 -13.11 17.39
C VAL A 222 -28.35 -14.26 16.91
N HIS A 223 -27.05 -14.20 17.18
CA HIS A 223 -26.06 -15.14 16.63
C HIS A 223 -25.52 -16.17 17.62
N GLY A 224 -25.77 -16.01 18.92
CA GLY A 224 -25.26 -16.89 19.97
C GLY A 224 -23.76 -16.74 20.28
N GLY A 225 -23.01 -15.94 19.51
CA GLY A 225 -21.58 -15.67 19.73
C GLY A 225 -20.87 -15.03 18.53
N GLU A 226 -19.58 -14.69 18.68
CA GLU A 226 -18.76 -14.03 17.65
C GLU A 226 -18.21 -14.98 16.57
N GLU A 227 -18.32 -16.30 16.75
CA GLU A 227 -17.78 -17.27 15.78
C GLU A 227 -18.48 -17.20 14.42
N ALA A 228 -19.78 -16.88 14.41
CA ALA A 228 -20.56 -16.76 13.20
C ALA A 228 -20.40 -15.38 12.51
N LEU A 229 -20.07 -14.34 13.28
CA LEU A 229 -20.09 -12.94 12.84
C LEU A 229 -18.97 -12.15 13.53
N LYS A 230 -18.01 -11.65 12.74
CA LYS A 230 -16.98 -10.72 13.22
C LYS A 230 -17.45 -9.30 13.03
N VAL A 231 -17.41 -8.48 14.09
CA VAL A 231 -17.88 -7.09 14.04
C VAL A 231 -16.84 -6.13 14.62
N SER A 232 -16.51 -5.10 13.85
CA SER A 232 -15.79 -3.90 14.30
C SER A 232 -16.77 -2.74 14.43
N ILE A 233 -16.70 -2.03 15.55
CA ILE A 233 -17.45 -0.79 15.79
C ILE A 233 -16.41 0.28 16.11
N GLU A 234 -16.34 1.31 15.28
CA GLU A 234 -15.27 2.31 15.31
C GLU A 234 -15.86 3.73 15.29
N LEU A 235 -15.44 4.58 16.23
CA LEU A 235 -15.68 6.01 16.15
C LEU A 235 -14.65 6.66 15.21
N ILE A 236 -15.14 7.36 14.19
CA ILE A 236 -14.36 8.04 13.17
C ILE A 236 -14.54 9.54 13.33
N GLY A 237 -13.41 10.23 13.47
CA GLY A 237 -13.34 11.68 13.64
C GLY A 237 -13.42 12.11 15.10
N SER A 238 -13.42 13.42 15.31
CA SER A 238 -13.52 14.06 16.61
C SER A 238 -14.39 15.30 16.49
N CYS A 239 -15.25 15.57 17.48
CA CYS A 239 -16.00 16.83 17.52
C CYS A 239 -15.09 17.98 17.99
N LYS A 240 -15.14 19.12 17.32
CA LYS A 240 -14.46 20.34 17.79
C LYS A 240 -15.15 20.88 19.04
N LEU A 241 -14.39 21.58 19.88
CA LEU A 241 -14.96 22.43 20.91
C LEU A 241 -15.70 23.60 20.23
N ASP A 242 -16.95 23.83 20.62
CA ASP A 242 -17.85 24.87 20.08
C ASP A 242 -17.94 24.87 18.52
N PRO A 243 -18.54 23.82 17.92
CA PRO A 243 -18.61 23.68 16.48
C PRO A 243 -19.55 24.73 15.84
N LYS A 244 -19.06 25.45 14.82
CA LYS A 244 -19.82 26.51 14.12
C LYS A 244 -20.93 25.99 13.19
N SER A 245 -21.02 24.68 13.00
CA SER A 245 -22.05 24.03 12.18
C SER A 245 -22.28 22.59 12.63
N GLN A 246 -23.47 22.04 12.34
CA GLN A 246 -23.77 20.63 12.63
C GLN A 246 -22.79 19.68 11.94
N ALA A 247 -22.41 19.95 10.69
CA ALA A 247 -21.42 19.14 9.97
C ALA A 247 -20.08 19.08 10.72
N SER A 248 -19.61 20.21 11.27
CA SER A 248 -18.37 20.24 12.06
C SER A 248 -18.49 19.63 13.46
N ALA A 249 -19.72 19.40 13.92
CA ALA A 249 -20.05 18.74 15.19
C ALA A 249 -20.27 17.22 15.04
N THR A 250 -20.28 16.71 13.80
CA THR A 250 -20.68 15.34 13.50
C THR A 250 -19.47 14.42 13.41
N THR A 251 -19.56 13.29 14.12
CA THR A 251 -18.65 12.15 14.02
C THR A 251 -19.41 10.93 13.49
N VAL A 252 -18.68 9.94 13.00
CA VAL A 252 -19.27 8.74 12.40
C VAL A 252 -18.92 7.52 13.26
N ILE A 253 -19.92 6.78 13.72
CA ILE A 253 -19.75 5.44 14.24
C ILE A 253 -19.94 4.46 13.09
N ARG A 254 -18.88 3.73 12.76
CA ARG A 254 -18.86 2.73 11.69
C ARG A 254 -19.02 1.34 12.29
N VAL A 255 -20.08 0.63 11.89
CA VAL A 255 -20.27 -0.79 12.17
C VAL A 255 -19.93 -1.58 10.92
N PHE A 256 -18.85 -2.34 10.98
CA PHE A 256 -18.39 -3.19 9.90
C PHE A 256 -18.41 -4.64 10.32
N ALA A 257 -19.03 -5.49 9.52
CA ALA A 257 -19.18 -6.90 9.84
C ALA A 257 -18.74 -7.82 8.71
N GLN A 258 -18.22 -8.99 9.08
CA GLN A 258 -17.81 -10.06 8.18
C GLN A 258 -18.35 -11.40 8.65
N ALA A 259 -18.82 -12.20 7.70
CA ALA A 259 -19.30 -13.55 7.95
C ALA A 259 -19.00 -14.47 6.76
N THR A 260 -18.91 -15.77 6.98
CA THR A 260 -18.68 -16.76 5.91
C THR A 260 -19.93 -16.96 5.05
N LYS A 261 -21.13 -16.87 5.65
CA LYS A 261 -22.43 -17.06 4.99
C LYS A 261 -23.11 -15.72 4.74
N LYS A 262 -23.74 -15.58 3.56
CA LYS A 262 -24.47 -14.37 3.16
C LYS A 262 -25.63 -14.08 4.10
N GLU A 263 -26.32 -15.12 4.52
CA GLU A 263 -27.54 -15.07 5.34
C GLU A 263 -27.27 -14.53 6.74
N THR A 264 -26.05 -14.70 7.27
CA THR A 264 -25.63 -14.14 8.56
C THR A 264 -25.67 -12.62 8.55
N LEU A 265 -25.41 -11.99 7.39
CA LEU A 265 -25.45 -10.55 7.19
C LEU A 265 -26.80 -10.07 6.60
N SER A 266 -27.85 -10.89 6.65
CA SER A 266 -29.17 -10.47 6.17
C SER A 266 -29.68 -9.25 6.96
N HIS A 267 -30.70 -8.57 6.41
CA HIS A 267 -31.34 -7.46 7.11
C HIS A 267 -31.83 -7.87 8.51
N SER A 268 -32.44 -9.05 8.65
CA SER A 268 -32.95 -9.53 9.94
C SER A 268 -31.88 -9.94 10.94
N LYS A 269 -30.69 -10.35 10.47
CA LYS A 269 -29.64 -10.87 11.35
C LYS A 269 -28.53 -9.88 11.64
N PHE A 270 -28.36 -8.84 10.83
CA PHE A 270 -27.32 -7.84 11.02
C PHE A 270 -27.88 -6.41 11.07
N MET A 271 -28.65 -6.01 10.06
CA MET A 271 -29.08 -4.61 9.96
C MET A 271 -30.11 -4.20 11.02
N PHE A 272 -31.20 -4.94 11.17
CA PHE A 272 -32.24 -4.64 12.17
C PHE A 272 -31.67 -4.67 13.60
N PRO A 273 -30.90 -5.67 14.03
CA PRO A 273 -30.30 -5.67 15.38
C PRO A 273 -29.39 -4.45 15.67
N VAL A 274 -28.78 -3.86 14.65
CA VAL A 274 -27.96 -2.65 14.77
C VAL A 274 -28.85 -1.39 14.83
N ILE A 275 -29.85 -1.29 13.96
CA ILE A 275 -30.71 -0.10 13.81
C ILE A 275 -31.80 -0.03 14.87
N GLU A 276 -32.32 -1.15 15.37
CA GLU A 276 -33.39 -1.19 16.38
C GLU A 276 -32.98 -0.54 17.72
N ASN A 277 -31.67 -0.35 17.94
CA ASN A 277 -31.16 0.44 19.06
C ASN A 277 -31.41 1.95 18.92
N LEU A 278 -31.96 2.45 17.81
CA LEU A 278 -32.11 3.89 17.51
C LEU A 278 -32.72 4.70 18.66
N CYS A 279 -33.73 4.17 19.35
CA CYS A 279 -34.43 4.88 20.43
C CYS A 279 -33.78 4.74 21.82
N GLN A 280 -32.71 3.94 21.97
CA GLN A 280 -32.06 3.68 23.26
C GLN A 280 -30.53 3.79 23.26
N ALA A 281 -29.89 3.76 22.08
CA ALA A 281 -28.44 3.77 21.92
C ALA A 281 -27.79 4.98 22.61
N PHE A 282 -28.23 6.18 22.20
CA PHE A 282 -27.83 7.45 22.79
C PHE A 282 -28.76 8.58 22.31
N PRO A 283 -28.80 9.72 23.03
CA PRO A 283 -29.58 10.88 22.61
C PRO A 283 -29.13 11.46 21.27
N GLY A 284 -30.05 11.59 20.32
CA GLY A 284 -29.76 12.12 18.98
C GLY A 284 -29.08 11.11 18.05
N PHE A 285 -29.35 9.81 18.21
CA PHE A 285 -28.97 8.79 17.24
C PHE A 285 -29.54 9.12 15.86
N ILE A 286 -28.67 9.22 14.86
CA ILE A 286 -29.06 9.45 13.47
C ILE A 286 -28.37 8.40 12.61
N PRO A 287 -29.08 7.41 12.04
CA PRO A 287 -28.45 6.48 11.12
C PRO A 287 -28.23 7.15 9.76
N ASN A 288 -27.22 6.72 9.00
CA ASN A 288 -27.15 7.03 7.58
C ASN A 288 -28.34 6.39 6.87
N LEU A 289 -29.25 7.19 6.31
CA LEU A 289 -30.50 6.71 5.69
C LEU A 289 -30.31 5.70 4.55
N GLU A 290 -29.10 5.58 4.00
CA GLU A 290 -28.72 4.54 3.04
C GLU A 290 -28.37 3.19 3.69
N TYR A 291 -28.58 3.02 5.00
CA TYR A 291 -28.21 1.80 5.74
C TYR A 291 -28.78 0.52 5.13
N LEU A 292 -29.94 0.58 4.46
CA LEU A 292 -30.51 -0.56 3.71
C LEU A 292 -29.61 -1.03 2.56
N ARG A 293 -28.95 -0.11 1.86
CA ARG A 293 -28.06 -0.42 0.73
C ARG A 293 -26.65 -0.73 1.21
N THR A 294 -26.13 0.00 2.19
CA THR A 294 -24.76 -0.20 2.68
C THR A 294 -24.61 -1.48 3.49
N SER A 295 -25.66 -1.92 4.19
CA SER A 295 -25.67 -3.18 4.95
C SER A 295 -25.88 -4.42 4.09
N GLN A 296 -26.10 -4.27 2.77
CA GLN A 296 -26.24 -5.43 1.90
C GLN A 296 -24.94 -6.26 1.90
N PRO A 297 -25.03 -7.59 2.09
CA PRO A 297 -23.86 -8.46 2.07
C PRO A 297 -23.16 -8.42 0.72
N LYS A 298 -21.88 -8.06 0.72
CA LYS A 298 -21.01 -8.06 -0.47
C LYS A 298 -19.90 -9.10 -0.30
N PRO A 299 -19.60 -9.91 -1.32
CA PRO A 299 -18.46 -10.82 -1.22
C PRO A 299 -17.16 -10.03 -1.05
N TYR A 300 -16.21 -10.57 -0.30
CA TYR A 300 -14.84 -10.05 -0.26
C TYR A 300 -13.82 -11.15 -0.51
N LEU A 301 -12.66 -10.74 -1.00
CA LEU A 301 -11.53 -11.62 -1.26
C LEU A 301 -10.55 -11.57 -0.08
N SER A 302 -10.12 -12.73 0.39
CA SER A 302 -8.93 -12.83 1.22
C SER A 302 -7.69 -12.90 0.33
N TYR A 303 -6.63 -12.27 0.80
CA TYR A 303 -5.36 -12.15 0.11
C TYR A 303 -4.29 -12.98 0.84
N PHE A 304 -3.60 -13.83 0.10
CA PHE A 304 -2.51 -14.66 0.59
C PHE A 304 -1.25 -14.34 -0.24
N PRO A 305 -0.43 -13.38 0.20
CA PRO A 305 0.86 -13.10 -0.42
C PRO A 305 1.85 -14.21 -0.07
N CYS A 306 2.49 -14.79 -1.08
CA CYS A 306 3.46 -15.85 -0.87
C CYS A 306 4.63 -15.76 -1.84
N LEU A 307 5.65 -16.59 -1.61
CA LEU A 307 6.80 -16.73 -2.49
C LEU A 307 6.69 -18.01 -3.32
N LEU A 308 7.04 -17.91 -4.60
CA LEU A 308 7.15 -19.02 -5.54
C LEU A 308 8.53 -19.00 -6.20
N ASP A 309 9.13 -20.16 -6.36
CA ASP A 309 10.38 -20.33 -7.11
C ASP A 309 10.24 -19.77 -8.53
N ARG A 310 11.11 -18.82 -8.90
CA ARG A 310 11.06 -18.15 -10.20
C ARG A 310 11.23 -19.12 -11.37
N ALA A 311 11.92 -20.24 -11.18
CA ALA A 311 12.13 -21.26 -12.22
C ALA A 311 10.83 -21.99 -12.62
N LYS A 312 9.75 -21.82 -11.84
CA LYS A 312 8.43 -22.41 -12.11
C LYS A 312 7.50 -21.47 -12.87
N VAL A 313 7.95 -20.27 -13.21
CA VAL A 313 7.15 -19.26 -13.92
C VAL A 313 7.88 -18.91 -15.21
N ASP A 314 7.27 -19.23 -16.34
CA ASP A 314 7.72 -18.73 -17.63
C ASP A 314 6.97 -17.44 -17.98
N MET A 315 7.66 -16.47 -18.60
CA MET A 315 7.01 -15.32 -19.20
C MET A 315 6.75 -15.60 -20.67
N GLN A 316 5.61 -15.17 -21.18
CA GLN A 316 5.23 -15.40 -22.58
C GLN A 316 4.92 -14.05 -23.24
N VAL A 317 5.43 -13.86 -24.45
CA VAL A 317 5.14 -12.72 -25.31
C VAL A 317 4.33 -13.23 -26.50
N HIS A 318 3.15 -12.65 -26.68
CA HIS A 318 2.26 -12.92 -27.80
C HIS A 318 2.23 -11.69 -28.71
N PHE A 319 2.50 -11.89 -30.00
CA PHE A 319 2.43 -10.81 -30.99
C PHE A 319 1.05 -10.80 -31.65
N LEU A 320 0.44 -9.62 -31.77
CA LEU A 320 -0.87 -9.48 -32.39
C LEU A 320 -0.83 -9.96 -33.85
N GLY A 321 -1.74 -10.87 -34.21
CA GLY A 321 -1.82 -11.43 -35.56
C GLY A 321 -0.83 -12.56 -35.85
N GLN A 322 -0.05 -12.99 -34.85
CA GLN A 322 0.85 -14.15 -34.95
C GLN A 322 0.38 -15.26 -34.02
N THR A 323 0.61 -16.52 -34.41
CA THR A 323 0.34 -17.70 -33.59
C THR A 323 1.53 -18.12 -32.75
N GLU A 324 2.74 -17.72 -33.15
CA GLU A 324 3.97 -18.01 -32.40
C GLU A 324 4.01 -17.22 -31.10
N THR A 325 4.46 -17.90 -30.04
CA THR A 325 4.63 -17.32 -28.71
C THR A 325 6.10 -17.40 -28.35
N MET A 326 6.68 -16.26 -27.99
CA MET A 326 8.05 -16.22 -27.50
C MET A 326 8.04 -16.48 -25.99
N VAL A 327 8.75 -17.53 -25.57
CA VAL A 327 8.91 -17.86 -24.15
C VAL A 327 10.20 -17.22 -23.65
N VAL A 328 10.08 -16.39 -22.62
CA VAL A 328 11.19 -15.72 -21.95
C VAL A 328 11.30 -16.30 -20.54
N ARG A 329 12.42 -16.98 -20.27
CA ARG A 329 12.69 -17.56 -18.97
C ARG A 329 13.39 -16.56 -18.08
N HIS A 330 13.12 -16.65 -16.80
CA HIS A 330 13.90 -15.91 -15.82
C HIS A 330 15.35 -16.42 -15.77
N GLY A 331 16.31 -15.50 -15.70
CA GLY A 331 17.71 -15.82 -15.37
C GLY A 331 17.87 -16.41 -13.97
N PRO A 332 19.08 -16.90 -13.61
CA PRO A 332 19.34 -17.51 -12.32
C PRO A 332 19.15 -16.50 -11.19
N GLY A 333 18.42 -16.90 -10.14
CA GLY A 333 18.29 -16.11 -8.91
C GLY A 333 19.34 -16.50 -7.87
N ALA A 334 19.67 -15.56 -6.98
CA ALA A 334 20.49 -15.79 -5.79
C ALA A 334 19.63 -16.05 -4.55
N GLU A 335 20.25 -16.67 -3.54
CA GLU A 335 19.67 -16.72 -2.20
C GLU A 335 19.39 -15.28 -1.73
N SER A 336 18.18 -15.05 -1.21
CA SER A 336 17.76 -13.72 -0.81
C SER A 336 18.68 -13.18 0.29
N ILE A 337 19.11 -11.94 0.13
CA ILE A 337 19.86 -11.22 1.16
C ILE A 337 18.97 -11.12 2.40
N LYS A 338 19.54 -11.23 3.60
CA LYS A 338 18.75 -11.08 4.82
C LYS A 338 18.51 -9.59 5.09
N GLN A 339 17.25 -9.19 5.11
CA GLN A 339 16.85 -7.86 5.60
C GLN A 339 16.89 -7.83 7.14
N GLU A 340 17.36 -6.73 7.70
CA GLU A 340 17.25 -6.48 9.14
C GLU A 340 15.78 -6.26 9.52
N ASP A 341 15.39 -6.73 10.70
CA ASP A 341 14.06 -6.44 11.25
C ASP A 341 14.08 -5.03 11.86
N TYR A 342 13.34 -4.12 11.23
CA TYR A 342 13.20 -2.74 11.64
C TYR A 342 11.99 -2.50 12.55
N GLU A 343 11.20 -3.53 12.85
CA GLU A 343 10.14 -3.43 13.84
C GLU A 343 10.73 -3.11 15.23
N PRO A 344 10.06 -2.26 16.03
CA PRO A 344 10.49 -2.00 17.39
C PRO A 344 10.47 -3.31 18.19
N LYS A 345 11.60 -3.65 18.82
CA LYS A 345 11.74 -4.87 19.63
C LYS A 345 10.74 -4.93 20.79
N ASP A 346 10.40 -3.76 21.34
CA ASP A 346 9.45 -3.59 22.44
C ASP A 346 8.33 -2.60 22.03
N PRO A 347 7.32 -3.05 21.25
CA PRO A 347 6.25 -2.18 20.79
C PRO A 347 5.32 -1.82 21.97
N LEU A 348 5.16 -0.52 22.25
CA LEU A 348 4.18 -0.05 23.24
C LEU A 348 2.76 -0.33 22.75
N THR A 349 1.91 -0.90 23.60
CA THR A 349 0.47 -1.00 23.33
C THR A 349 -0.18 0.38 23.45
N TRP A 350 -1.09 0.71 22.52
CA TRP A 350 -1.79 2.00 22.48
C TRP A 350 -2.47 2.40 23.81
N ARG A 351 -2.86 1.42 24.64
CA ARG A 351 -3.46 1.62 25.98
C ARG A 351 -2.51 2.19 27.03
N HIS A 352 -1.22 2.35 26.75
CA HIS A 352 -0.24 2.91 27.69
C HIS A 352 0.08 4.39 27.40
N LEU A 353 -0.64 5.02 26.47
CA LEU A 353 -0.49 6.43 26.08
C LEU A 353 -1.43 7.35 26.90
N GLU A 354 -1.44 7.22 28.22
CA GLU A 354 -2.23 8.12 29.12
C GLU A 354 -1.48 9.42 29.50
N GLN A 355 -0.25 9.61 29.01
CA GLN A 355 0.51 10.86 29.20
C GLN A 355 0.83 11.51 27.85
N PRO A 356 0.87 12.85 27.76
CA PRO A 356 1.38 13.53 26.58
C PRO A 356 2.81 13.05 26.33
N LEU A 357 2.99 12.34 25.22
CA LEU A 357 4.27 11.78 24.78
C LEU A 357 5.38 12.83 24.92
N LYS A 358 6.29 12.64 25.88
CA LYS A 358 7.69 13.05 25.67
C LYS A 358 8.25 12.08 24.63
N PHE A 359 8.24 12.53 23.39
CA PHE A 359 8.42 11.76 22.16
C PHE A 359 9.70 10.91 22.15
N LEU A 360 9.54 9.59 22.20
CA LEU A 360 10.57 8.62 21.82
C LEU A 360 10.32 8.23 20.36
N SER A 361 11.27 8.57 19.50
CA SER A 361 11.22 8.40 18.04
C SER A 361 11.26 6.93 17.62
N ALA A 362 10.18 6.42 17.03
CA ALA A 362 10.17 5.14 16.29
C ALA A 362 10.73 5.28 14.85
N THR A 363 11.55 6.30 14.60
CA THR A 363 12.17 6.59 13.30
C THR A 363 13.66 6.25 13.31
N LYS A 364 14.06 5.03 13.71
CA LYS A 364 15.48 4.66 13.59
C LYS A 364 15.89 4.54 12.12
N TYR A 365 15.05 3.90 11.29
CA TYR A 365 15.35 3.76 9.86
C TYR A 365 15.19 5.07 9.07
N LEU A 366 14.13 5.85 9.32
CA LEU A 366 14.02 7.20 8.75
C LEU A 366 15.14 8.13 9.24
N ARG A 367 15.69 7.97 10.46
CA ARG A 367 16.87 8.74 10.91
C ARG A 367 18.17 8.30 10.26
N ASP A 368 18.34 7.01 9.98
CA ASP A 368 19.57 6.49 9.37
C ASP A 368 19.59 6.70 7.83
N LEU A 369 18.42 6.75 7.17
CA LEU A 369 18.24 7.28 5.80
C LEU A 369 18.25 8.82 5.75
N VAL A 370 18.03 9.50 6.87
CA VAL A 370 18.36 10.92 7.07
C VAL A 370 19.89 11.02 7.23
N ILE A 371 20.58 10.72 6.13
CA ILE A 371 22.01 10.89 5.97
C ILE A 371 22.36 12.35 6.31
N LYS A 372 23.13 12.53 7.38
CA LYS A 372 23.94 13.72 7.68
C LYS A 372 23.16 15.05 7.76
N GLY A 373 22.11 15.10 8.58
CA GLY A 373 21.74 16.34 9.29
C GLY A 373 20.99 17.43 8.52
N GLN A 374 20.12 17.10 7.56
CA GLN A 374 19.30 18.09 6.84
C GLN A 374 17.80 17.70 6.74
N MET A 375 17.13 17.47 7.87
CA MET A 375 15.66 17.47 7.93
C MET A 375 15.18 18.27 9.15
N SER A 376 14.38 19.32 8.92
CA SER A 376 13.72 20.13 9.96
C SER A 376 12.22 19.82 10.14
N MET A 377 11.69 18.75 9.55
CA MET A 377 10.25 18.45 9.58
C MET A 377 9.93 16.97 9.80
N LEU A 378 10.18 16.48 11.01
CA LEU A 378 9.54 15.25 11.51
C LEU A 378 8.11 15.50 12.05
N ASP A 379 7.62 16.73 12.02
CA ASP A 379 6.34 17.10 12.64
C ASP A 379 5.09 16.85 11.77
N SER A 380 5.25 16.54 10.47
CA SER A 380 4.12 16.44 9.53
C SER A 380 3.86 15.05 8.95
N PHE A 381 4.63 14.02 9.31
CA PHE A 381 4.32 12.64 8.92
C PHE A 381 3.03 12.18 9.63
N PRO A 382 2.03 11.61 8.92
CA PRO A 382 0.93 10.89 9.56
C PRO A 382 1.52 9.77 10.41
N ARG A 383 1.47 9.95 11.73
CA ARG A 383 1.99 9.05 12.76
C ARG A 383 1.09 7.81 12.89
N GLN A 384 0.98 7.01 11.84
CA GLN A 384 0.29 5.72 11.87
C GLN A 384 1.27 4.58 11.59
N ILE A 385 2.06 4.23 12.61
CA ILE A 385 2.54 2.86 12.76
C ILE A 385 1.82 2.32 13.99
N LEU A 386 0.64 1.78 13.74
CA LEU A 386 -0.10 0.96 14.70
C LEU A 386 -0.21 -0.44 14.10
N ARG A 387 0.19 -1.44 14.88
CA ARG A 387 -0.02 -2.86 14.60
C ARG A 387 -1.51 -3.08 14.29
N ARG A 388 -1.87 -3.27 13.01
CA ARG A 388 -3.17 -3.85 12.65
C ARG A 388 -3.02 -5.35 12.74
N ASN A 389 -3.67 -5.95 13.74
CA ASN A 389 -3.79 -7.41 13.85
C ASN A 389 -4.28 -7.99 12.51
N GLY A 390 -3.44 -8.81 11.86
CA GLY A 390 -3.90 -9.89 10.98
C GLY A 390 -4.43 -9.54 9.58
N THR A 391 -4.41 -8.30 9.12
CA THR A 391 -4.79 -7.97 7.72
C THR A 391 -3.62 -7.31 7.00
N GLY A 392 -2.68 -8.14 6.55
CA GLY A 392 -1.51 -7.70 5.80
C GLY A 392 -1.89 -7.18 4.42
N TYR A 393 -1.97 -5.86 4.26
CA TYR A 393 -1.44 -5.26 3.05
C TYR A 393 0.07 -5.39 3.16
N ALA A 394 0.65 -6.27 2.34
CA ALA A 394 2.08 -6.36 2.15
C ALA A 394 2.43 -5.43 0.97
N PRO A 395 2.84 -4.16 1.22
CA PRO A 395 3.54 -3.39 0.21
C PRO A 395 4.84 -4.11 -0.18
N PHE A 396 5.46 -3.64 -1.26
CA PHE A 396 6.43 -4.40 -2.07
C PHE A 396 7.57 -5.06 -1.30
#